data_AF-A0A392WDS2-F1
#
_entry.id   AF-A0A392WDS2-F1
#
_cell.length_a   1.000
_cell.length_b   1.000
_cell.length_c   1.000
_cell.angle_alpha   90.00
_cell.angle_beta   90.00
_cell.angle_gamma   90.00
#
_symmetry.space_group_name_H-M   'P 1'
#
loop_
_entity.id
_entity.type
_entity.pdbx_description
1 polymer ?
#
loop_
_entity_poly.entity_id
_entity_poly.type
_entity_poly.pdbx_seq_one_letter_code
_entity_poly.pdbx_strand_id
1 'polypeptide(L)' 'MAEENKYLHTLVPKFDGYYEHWAMLMENLIRPKELWSLIENGVTVAPANATV' A
#
# COMPACT_ATOMS: atom_id res chain seq x y z
N MET A 1 -7.92 21.82 19.93
CA MET A 1 -8.69 21.10 18.90
C MET A 1 -7.88 21.22 17.63
N ALA A 2 -6.96 20.27 17.42
CA ALA A 2 -6.10 20.29 16.25
C ALA A 2 -6.87 19.62 15.12
N GLU A 3 -7.09 20.35 14.04
CA GLU A 3 -7.62 19.83 12.79
C GLU A 3 -6.59 18.85 12.21
N GLU A 4 -6.70 17.59 12.61
CA GLU A 4 -5.84 16.50 12.15
C GLU A 4 -6.21 16.10 10.72
N ASN A 5 -5.66 16.86 9.78
CA ASN A 5 -5.25 16.45 8.44
C ASN A 5 -6.07 15.31 7.80
N LYS A 6 -7.30 15.64 7.41
CA LYS A 6 -8.23 14.79 6.65
C LYS A 6 -7.70 14.34 5.26
N TYR A 7 -6.52 14.81 4.85
CA TYR A 7 -5.94 14.58 3.52
C TYR A 7 -4.87 13.48 3.48
N LEU A 8 -4.52 12.86 4.61
CA LEU A 8 -3.45 11.85 4.67
C LEU A 8 -3.91 10.45 5.10
N HIS A 9 -5.20 10.15 5.02
CA HIS A 9 -5.65 8.76 5.15
C HIS A 9 -5.30 8.02 3.85
N THR A 10 -4.01 7.78 3.67
CA THR A 10 -3.53 6.82 2.68
C THR A 10 -4.28 5.54 2.98
N LEU A 11 -5.07 5.04 2.03
CA LEU A 11 -5.79 3.76 2.16
C LEU A 11 -4.84 2.58 2.41
N VAL A 12 -3.53 2.83 2.30
CA VAL A 12 -2.47 1.87 2.50
C VAL A 12 -2.11 1.84 3.99
N PRO A 13 -2.43 0.75 4.71
CA PRO A 13 -2.06 0.61 6.10
C PRO A 13 -0.54 0.62 6.26
N LYS A 14 -0.04 1.45 7.18
CA LYS A 14 1.36 1.45 7.58
C LYS A 14 1.67 0.16 8.33
N PHE A 15 2.80 -0.48 8.00
CA PHE A 15 3.29 -1.61 8.77
C PHE A 15 3.68 -1.16 10.19
N ASP A 16 3.07 -1.75 11.22
CA ASP A 16 3.24 -1.38 12.63
C ASP A 16 3.95 -2.45 13.48
N GLY A 17 4.43 -3.51 12.85
CA GLY A 17 5.09 -4.65 13.51
C GLY A 17 4.20 -5.89 13.65
N TYR A 18 2.88 -5.78 13.51
CA TYR A 18 1.97 -6.93 13.52
C TYR A 18 1.75 -7.46 12.11
N TYR A 19 2.69 -8.28 11.64
CA TYR A 19 2.67 -8.81 10.27
C TYR A 19 1.39 -9.58 9.93
N GLU A 20 0.86 -10.38 10.86
CA GLU A 20 -0.37 -11.16 10.63
C GLU A 20 -1.59 -10.25 10.42
N HIS A 21 -1.76 -9.24 11.29
CA HIS A 21 -2.84 -8.26 11.16
C HIS A 21 -2.68 -7.39 9.91
N TRP A 22 -1.45 -6.95 9.61
CA TRP A 22 -1.16 -6.16 8.42
C TRP A 22 -1.40 -6.94 7.12
N ALA A 23 -0.98 -8.20 7.07
CA ALA A 23 -1.20 -9.08 5.92
C ALA A 23 -2.69 -9.33 5.67
N MET A 24 -3.48 -9.54 6.72
CA MET A 24 -4.93 -9.71 6.61
C MET A 24 -5.62 -8.45 6.05
N LEU A 25 -5.19 -7.26 6.48
CA LEU A 25 -5.70 -6.00 5.95
C LEU A 25 -5.30 -5.80 4.48
N MET A 26 -4.04 -6.03 4.15
CA MET A 26 -3.52 -5.90 2.79
C MET A 26 -4.17 -6.87 1.82
N GLU A 27 -4.45 -8.11 2.23
CA GLU A 27 -5.19 -9.08 1.41
C GLU A 27 -6.58 -8.57 1.04
N ASN A 28 -7.36 -8.08 2.01
CA ASN A 28 -8.69 -7.54 1.78
C ASN A 28 -8.71 -6.25 0.95
N LEU A 29 -7.64 -5.45 1.01
CA LEU A 29 -7.55 -4.19 0.27
C LEU A 29 -7.08 -4.39 -1.18
N ILE A 30 -6.19 -5.36 -1.41
CA ILE A 30 -5.51 -5.57 -2.70
C ILE A 30 -6.26 -6.58 -3.58
N ARG A 31 -6.87 -7.63 -3.00
CA ARG A 31 -7.61 -8.64 -3.75
C ARG A 31 -8.78 -8.07 -4.57
N PRO A 32 -9.60 -7.14 -4.05
CA PRO A 32 -10.68 -6.53 -4.85
C PRO A 32 -10.20 -5.54 -5.91
N LYS A 33 -8.94 -5.12 -5.85
CA LYS A 33 -8.36 -4.16 -6.80
C LYS A 33 -7.59 -4.83 -7.94
N GLU A 34 -7.55 -6.16 -7.97
CA GLU A 34 -6.76 -6.97 -8.93
C GLU A 34 -5.25 -6.65 -8.90
N LEU A 35 -4.78 -5.93 -7.87
CA LEU A 35 -3.39 -5.53 -7.69
C LEU A 35 -2.54 -6.64 -7.02
N TRP A 36 -3.15 -7.79 -6.71
CA TRP A 36 -2.47 -8.91 -6.02
C TRP A 36 -1.27 -9.44 -6.81
N SER A 37 -1.40 -9.44 -8.15
CA SER A 37 -0.32 -9.78 -9.07
C SER A 37 0.94 -8.93 -8.87
N LEU A 38 0.82 -7.68 -8.40
CA LEU A 38 1.96 -6.80 -8.11
C LEU A 38 2.70 -7.18 -6.82
N ILE A 39 2.03 -7.88 -5.90
CA ILE A 39 2.65 -8.40 -4.68
C ILE A 39 3.39 -9.70 -4.99
N GLU A 40 2.80 -10.59 -5.78
CA GLU A 40 3.40 -11.87 -6.16
C GLU A 40 4.56 -11.73 -7.16
N ASN A 41 4.34 -10.95 -8.22
CA ASN A 41 5.34 -10.76 -9.27
C ASN A 41 6.32 -9.61 -8.96
N GLY A 42 6.01 -8.80 -7.95
CA GLY A 42 6.76 -7.60 -7.60
C GLY A 42 6.45 -6.42 -8.52
N VAL A 43 6.67 -5.21 -8.00
CA VAL A 43 6.63 -3.97 -8.80
C VAL A 43 8.02 -3.71 -9.34
N THR A 44 8.14 -3.63 -10.67
CA THR A 44 9.39 -3.18 -11.29
C THR A 44 9.59 -1.71 -10.96
N VAL A 45 10.59 -1.43 -10.11
CA VAL A 45 10.96 -0.05 -9.77
C VAL A 45 11.47 0.62 -11.03
N ALA A 46 10.83 1.72 -11.44
CA ALA A 46 11.28 2.49 -12.58
C ALA A 46 12.73 2.96 -12.35
N PRO A 47 13.61 2.89 -13.36
CA PRO A 47 14.96 3.40 -13.23
C PRO A 47 14.92 4.89 -12.88
N ALA A 48 15.92 5.36 -12.12
CA ALA A 48 15.97 6.72 -11.54
C ALA A 48 15.90 7.87 -12.57
N ASN A 49 15.95 7.56 -13.87
CA ASN A 49 15.91 8.51 -14.97
C ASN A 49 14.78 8.21 -15.98
N ALA A 50 13.64 7.69 -15.52
CA ALA A 50 12.43 7.56 -16.33
C ALA A 50 11.82 8.94 -16.63
N THR A 51 12.51 9.74 -17.45
CA THR A 51 12.00 10.96 -18.07
C THR A 51 11.49 10.60 -19.45
N VAL A 52 10.17 10.68 -19.65
CA VAL A 52 9.59 10.87 -20.98
C VAL A 52 9.34 12.36 -21.16
#